data_AF-A0A371I5W5-F1
#
_entry.id   AF-A0A371I5W5-F1
#
_cell.length_a   1.000
_cell.length_b   1.000
_cell.length_c   1.000
_cell.angle_alpha   90.00
_cell.angle_beta   90.00
_cell.angle_gamma   90.00
#
_symmetry.space_group_name_H-M   'P 1'
#
loop_
_entity.id
_entity.type
_entity.pdbx_description
1 polymer ?
#
loop_
_entity_poly.entity_id
_entity_poly.type
_entity_poly.pdbx_seq_one_letter_code
_entity_poly.pdbx_strand_id
1 'polypeptide(L)'
;MTDFDGNIVDAPNPNNHDPNYYYFDIAKKLPIVCKLFEKPPKLCKCHTRYDIYKHICASYYGYRNEEDDVLECLEGPAEDAMR
;
A
#
# COMPACT_ATOMS: atom_id res chain seq x y z
N MET A 1 -12.83 14.46 -35.76
CA MET A 1 -11.51 14.05 -36.32
C MET A 1 -10.88 13.12 -35.30
N THR A 2 -10.32 11.97 -35.65
CA THR A 2 -9.67 11.05 -34.68
C THR A 2 -8.15 11.23 -34.70
N ASP A 3 -7.52 11.26 -33.53
CA ASP A 3 -6.06 11.38 -33.41
C ASP A 3 -5.34 10.08 -33.80
N PHE A 4 -4.00 10.12 -33.90
CA PHE A 4 -3.12 9.00 -34.27
C PHE A 4 -3.28 7.74 -33.39
N ASP A 5 -3.82 7.88 -32.18
CA ASP A 5 -4.10 6.78 -31.24
C ASP A 5 -5.55 6.27 -31.32
N GLY A 6 -6.36 6.78 -32.26
CA GLY A 6 -7.74 6.32 -32.49
C GLY A 6 -8.78 6.80 -31.48
N ASN A 7 -8.43 7.75 -30.61
CA ASN A 7 -9.37 8.33 -29.64
C ASN A 7 -10.28 9.39 -30.28
N ILE A 8 -11.54 9.43 -29.84
CA ILE A 8 -12.57 10.38 -30.28
C ILE A 8 -12.36 11.72 -29.55
N VAL A 9 -12.07 12.77 -30.32
CA VAL A 9 -11.66 14.10 -29.83
C VAL A 9 -12.82 14.94 -29.24
N ASP A 10 -14.08 14.59 -29.56
CA ASP A 10 -15.25 15.43 -29.26
C ASP A 10 -16.01 15.07 -27.96
N ALA A 11 -15.46 14.21 -27.10
CA ALA A 11 -16.04 13.95 -25.78
C ALA A 11 -15.72 15.10 -24.81
N PRO A 12 -16.71 15.70 -24.11
CA PRO A 12 -16.43 16.71 -23.10
C PRO A 12 -15.61 16.05 -21.99
N ASN A 13 -14.37 16.51 -21.82
CA ASN A 13 -13.40 15.92 -20.90
C ASN A 13 -13.97 15.93 -19.47
N PRO A 14 -14.06 14.78 -18.78
CA PRO A 14 -14.49 14.74 -17.38
C PRO A 14 -13.49 15.42 -16.43
N ASN A 15 -12.26 15.64 -16.88
CA ASN A 15 -11.25 16.40 -16.16
C ASN A 15 -11.26 17.84 -16.67
N ASN A 16 -11.38 18.79 -15.74
CA ASN A 16 -11.56 20.23 -15.90
C ASN A 16 -10.37 20.93 -16.63
N HIS A 17 -10.06 20.50 -17.84
CA HIS A 17 -8.94 20.94 -18.67
C HIS A 17 -9.46 21.75 -19.86
N ASP A 18 -8.77 22.83 -20.22
CA ASP A 18 -9.16 23.68 -21.33
C ASP A 18 -9.25 22.84 -22.63
N PRO A 19 -10.41 22.84 -23.32
CA PRO A 19 -10.61 22.04 -24.53
C PRO A 19 -9.71 22.45 -25.70
N ASN A 20 -9.06 23.62 -25.63
CA ASN A 20 -8.17 24.15 -26.67
C ASN A 20 -6.71 23.66 -26.59
N TYR A 21 -6.33 22.87 -25.60
CA TYR A 21 -4.94 22.41 -25.46
C TYR A 21 -4.81 20.89 -25.53
N TYR A 22 -4.58 20.40 -26.75
CA TYR A 22 -4.54 18.97 -27.09
C TYR A 22 -3.24 18.24 -26.71
N TYR A 23 -2.20 18.98 -26.28
CA TYR A 23 -0.87 18.41 -26.07
C TYR A 23 -0.58 17.97 -24.64
N PHE A 24 -1.45 18.29 -23.67
CA PHE A 24 -1.15 18.10 -22.25
C PHE A 24 -0.89 16.63 -21.88
N ASP A 25 -1.76 15.72 -22.31
CA ASP A 25 -1.66 14.30 -21.97
C ASP A 25 -0.51 13.60 -22.70
N ILE A 26 -0.15 14.09 -23.90
CA ILE A 26 1.00 13.60 -24.67
C ILE A 26 2.30 14.09 -24.01
N ALA A 27 2.36 15.38 -23.68
CA ALA A 27 3.53 15.99 -23.06
C ALA A 27 3.84 15.34 -21.71
N LYS A 28 2.82 15.01 -20.91
CA LYS A 28 2.97 14.35 -19.61
C LYS A 28 3.62 12.96 -19.70
N LYS A 29 3.43 12.25 -20.82
CA LYS A 29 4.02 10.92 -21.07
C LYS A 29 5.49 11.00 -21.52
N LEU A 30 6.01 12.18 -21.88
CA LEU A 30 7.42 12.32 -22.24
C LEU A 30 8.31 12.00 -21.03
N PRO A 31 9.41 11.26 -21.20
CA PRO A 31 10.22 10.78 -20.08
C PRO A 31 10.84 11.90 -19.24
N ILE A 32 11.14 13.05 -19.87
CA ILE A 32 11.66 14.25 -19.18
C ILE A 32 10.58 14.90 -18.33
N VAL A 33 9.37 15.01 -18.88
CA VAL A 33 8.25 15.68 -18.22
C VAL A 33 7.68 14.79 -17.12
N CYS A 34 7.58 13.47 -17.34
CA CYS A 34 7.12 12.51 -16.35
C CYS A 34 7.91 12.61 -15.03
N LYS A 35 9.25 12.70 -15.13
CA LYS A 35 10.15 12.87 -13.98
C LYS A 35 9.89 14.14 -13.16
N LEU A 36 9.35 15.20 -13.76
CA LEU A 36 8.99 16.43 -13.04
C LEU A 36 7.76 16.25 -12.16
N PHE A 37 6.91 15.27 -12.47
CA PHE A 37 5.67 14.97 -11.75
C PHE A 37 5.76 13.70 -10.89
N GLU A 38 6.86 12.95 -10.97
CA GLU A 38 7.11 11.80 -10.11
C GLU A 38 7.16 12.24 -8.64
N LYS A 39 6.17 11.81 -7.86
CA LYS A 39 6.12 12.09 -6.43
C LYS A 39 7.29 11.38 -5.76
N PRO A 40 8.06 12.05 -4.87
CA PRO A 40 9.13 11.37 -4.14
C PRO A 40 8.57 10.14 -3.41
N PRO A 41 9.32 9.04 -3.35
CA PRO A 41 8.86 7.83 -2.68
C PRO A 41 8.47 8.20 -1.25
N LYS A 42 7.31 7.71 -0.80
CA LYS A 42 6.90 7.89 0.59
C LYS A 42 7.98 7.22 1.45
N LEU A 43 8.59 8.00 2.36
CA LEU A 43 9.54 7.45 3.31
C LEU A 43 8.85 6.33 4.10
N CYS A 44 9.36 5.11 4.01
CA CYS A 44 8.95 4.04 4.90
C CYS A 44 9.26 4.50 6.32
N LYS A 45 8.26 4.50 7.20
CA LYS A 45 8.47 4.83 8.61
C LYS A 45 9.31 3.71 9.23
N CYS A 46 10.48 4.05 9.75
CA CYS A 46 11.23 3.14 10.61
C CYS A 46 10.33 2.77 11.81
N HIS A 47 10.38 1.52 12.24
CA HIS A 47 9.65 1.11 13.43
C HIS A 47 10.21 1.88 14.64
N THR A 48 9.33 2.47 15.44
CA THR A 48 9.75 3.06 16.70
C THR A 48 10.07 1.95 17.69
N ARG A 49 10.84 2.26 18.75
CA ARG A 49 11.08 1.29 19.83
C ARG A 49 9.78 0.74 20.42
N TYR A 50 8.76 1.59 20.51
CA TYR A 50 7.44 1.21 20.99
C TYR A 50 6.77 0.18 20.07
N ASP A 51 6.84 0.38 18.75
CA ASP A 51 6.30 -0.58 17.78
C ASP A 51 7.00 -1.94 17.89
N ILE A 52 8.31 -1.93 18.09
CA ILE A 52 9.09 -3.15 18.32
C ILE A 52 8.63 -3.83 19.61
N TYR A 53 8.53 -3.11 20.72
CA TYR A 53 8.12 -3.66 22.02
C TYR A 53 6.72 -4.29 22.00
N LYS A 54 5.79 -3.74 21.20
CA LYS A 54 4.45 -4.32 21.03
C LYS A 54 4.48 -5.75 20.46
N HIS A 55 5.50 -6.08 19.68
CA HIS A 55 5.64 -7.37 19.03
C HIS A 55 6.63 -8.32 19.73
N ILE A 56 7.24 -7.89 20.85
CA ILE A 56 8.11 -8.76 21.66
C ILE A 56 7.21 -9.71 22.47
N CYS A 57 7.26 -11.00 22.14
CA CYS A 57 6.57 -12.06 22.87
C CYS A 57 7.53 -12.78 23.84
N ALA A 58 6.99 -13.64 24.71
CA ALA A 58 7.75 -14.49 25.62
C ALA A 58 8.83 -15.35 24.92
N SER A 59 8.58 -15.72 23.66
CA SER A 59 9.55 -16.41 22.79
C SER A 59 10.84 -15.62 22.58
N TYR A 60 10.79 -14.28 22.50
CA TYR A 60 11.98 -13.44 22.31
C TYR A 60 13.00 -13.57 23.45
N TYR A 61 12.52 -13.78 24.67
CA TYR A 61 13.35 -13.97 25.86
C TYR A 61 13.62 -15.45 26.16
N GLY A 62 13.15 -16.38 25.31
CA GLY A 62 13.33 -17.82 25.51
C GLY A 62 12.49 -18.39 26.65
N TYR A 63 11.41 -17.70 27.07
CA TYR A 63 10.50 -18.20 28.09
C TYR A 63 9.50 -19.22 27.57
N ARG A 64 9.25 -19.30 26.25
CA ARG A 64 8.42 -20.35 25.65
C ARG A 64 9.23 -21.63 25.43
N ASN A 65 8.73 -22.75 25.91
CA ASN A 65 9.27 -24.10 25.64
C ASN A 65 8.42 -24.83 24.58
N GLU A 66 8.86 -26.01 24.17
CA GLU A 66 8.14 -26.84 23.16
C GLU A 66 6.79 -27.37 23.68
N GLU A 67 6.59 -27.39 25.00
CA GLU A 67 5.36 -27.86 25.64
C GLU A 67 4.27 -26.78 25.64
N ASP A 68 4.62 -25.49 25.72
CA ASP A 68 3.68 -24.37 25.71
C ASP A 68 2.84 -24.33 24.44
N ASP A 69 3.41 -24.72 23.29
CA ASP A 69 2.69 -24.83 22.03
C ASP A 69 1.59 -25.90 22.08
N VAL A 70 1.87 -27.03 22.74
CA VAL A 70 0.92 -28.13 22.94
C VAL A 70 -0.15 -27.74 23.96
N LEU A 71 0.25 -27.10 25.06
CA LEU A 71 -0.64 -26.66 26.12
C LEU A 71 -1.67 -25.64 25.60
N GLU A 72 -1.21 -24.64 24.84
CA GLU A 72 -2.06 -23.60 24.22
C GLU A 72 -3.14 -24.20 23.30
N CYS A 73 -2.81 -25.26 22.57
CA CYS A 73 -3.75 -25.96 21.69
C CYS A 73 -4.83 -26.75 22.44
N LEU A 74 -4.54 -27.22 23.65
CA LEU A 74 -5.45 -28.04 24.47
C LEU A 74 -6.31 -27.19 25.40
N GLU A 75 -5.72 -26.18 26.02
CA GLU A 75 -6.39 -25.35 27.03
C GLU A 75 -7.40 -24.39 26.40
N GLY A 76 -7.08 -23.75 25.26
CA GLY A 76 -8.00 -22.80 24.60
C GLY A 76 -9.39 -23.38 24.33
N PRO A 77 -9.50 -24.53 23.63
CA PRO A 77 -10.79 -25.20 23.41
C PRO A 77 -11.48 -25.66 24.71
N ALA A 78 -10.71 -26.03 25.73
CA ALA A 78 -11.25 -26.48 27.01
C ALA A 78 -11.83 -25.31 27.83
N GLU A 79 -11.18 -24.15 27.84
CA GLU A 79 -11.68 -22.92 28.47
C GLU A 79 -12.94 -22.41 27.77
N ASP A 80 -12.96 -22.39 26.43
CA ASP A 80 -14.13 -21.98 25.64
C ASP A 80 -15.33 -22.90 25.89
N ALA A 81 -15.10 -24.19 26.12
CA ALA A 81 -16.15 -25.15 26.46
C ALA A 81 -16.69 -25.00 27.90
N MET A 82 -15.92 -24.39 28.80
CA MET A 82 -16.33 -24.12 30.19
C MET A 82 -17.05 -22.78 30.36
N ARG A 83 -17.01 -21.90 29.36
CA ARG A 83 -17.59 -20.55 29.40
C ARG A 83 -19.04 -20.52 28.92
#